data_AF-A0AAW2FAG8-F1
#
_entry.id   AF-A0AAW2FAG8-F1
#
_cell.length_a   1.000
_cell.length_b   1.000
_cell.length_c   1.000
_cell.angle_alpha   90.00
_cell.angle_beta   90.00
_cell.angle_gamma   90.00
#
_symmetry.space_group_name_H-M   'P 1'
#
loop_
_entity.id
_entity.type
_entity.pdbx_description
1 polymer ?
#
loop_
_entity_poly.entity_id
_entity_poly.type
_entity_poly.pdbx_seq_one_letter_code
_entity_poly.pdbx_strand_id
1 'polypeptide(L)'
;MDACFNAFDKDGDGFLSISEFDLICRALFRNDRGKIYGLEEDQLREVYSIFDLKGDGRIDREEFEVCWNKWIKICTRPKSAFLIVDVQNDFITGSLNIKQCAAQHDGSEVIDPINRLLETVPFDAVFYSLDWHPVDHVSFIDNLHLREVDISSSISKEAARVYDTVTFQGPPLLKQRLWPRHCVQDSWGAELHKDLKIVDNAIKIYKGTNPEVDSYSVFWDNKKLTETTLSSQLQEKGATDIYICGLAYDVCVGATAVDALTSGYRTILIDDCSRGVDLVDIEKTKATVIGSNGVIVNSSQVKAMVEGRDRRPELGYKLALEIKHKMNLGDE
;
A
#
# COMPACT_ATOMS: atom_id res chain seq x y z
N MET A 1 -21.68 -12.63 17.37
CA MET A 1 -22.37 -12.71 16.08
C MET A 1 -23.86 -12.61 16.32
N ASP A 2 -24.48 -13.57 17.02
CA ASP A 2 -25.93 -13.57 17.34
C ASP A 2 -26.47 -12.28 17.94
N ALA A 3 -25.78 -11.71 18.93
CA ALA A 3 -26.18 -10.45 19.54
C ALA A 3 -26.18 -9.28 18.54
N CYS A 4 -25.30 -9.30 17.53
CA CYS A 4 -25.29 -8.32 16.46
C CYS A 4 -26.45 -8.57 15.50
N PHE A 5 -26.61 -9.80 15.01
CA PHE A 5 -27.70 -10.18 14.12
C PHE A 5 -29.06 -9.76 14.70
N ASN A 6 -29.36 -10.21 15.92
CA ASN A 6 -30.63 -9.92 16.60
C ASN A 6 -30.82 -8.43 16.93
N ALA A 7 -29.73 -7.64 17.00
CA ALA A 7 -29.84 -6.20 17.24
C ALA A 7 -30.20 -5.42 15.97
N PHE A 8 -29.92 -5.99 14.79
CA PHE A 8 -30.14 -5.34 13.49
C PHE A 8 -31.32 -5.93 12.71
N ASP A 9 -31.73 -7.17 12.99
CA ASP A 9 -33.03 -7.74 12.62
C ASP A 9 -34.13 -6.98 13.40
N LYS A 10 -34.70 -5.95 12.77
CA LYS A 10 -35.62 -4.98 13.40
C LYS A 10 -37.06 -5.45 13.38
N ASP A 11 -37.46 -6.16 12.34
CA ASP A 11 -38.81 -6.71 12.24
C ASP A 11 -38.94 -8.11 12.86
N GLY A 12 -37.81 -8.75 13.19
CA GLY A 12 -37.77 -10.03 13.88
C GLY A 12 -38.12 -11.21 12.98
N ASP A 13 -37.99 -11.05 11.66
CA ASP A 13 -38.35 -12.09 10.69
C ASP A 13 -37.29 -13.19 10.56
N GLY A 14 -36.13 -13.02 11.22
CA GLY A 14 -35.02 -13.97 11.23
C GLY A 14 -34.05 -13.82 10.06
N PHE A 15 -34.20 -12.77 9.25
CA PHE A 15 -33.34 -12.39 8.15
C PHE A 15 -32.88 -10.93 8.29
N LEU A 16 -31.94 -10.51 7.45
CA LEU A 16 -31.56 -9.10 7.30
C LEU A 16 -31.90 -8.64 5.89
N SER A 17 -32.76 -7.64 5.80
CA SER A 17 -33.00 -6.87 4.58
C SER A 17 -31.85 -5.92 4.28
N ILE A 18 -31.78 -5.38 3.05
CA ILE A 18 -30.80 -4.35 2.70
C ILE A 18 -30.88 -3.10 3.60
N SER A 19 -32.09 -2.75 4.06
CA SER A 19 -32.31 -1.61 4.97
C SER A 19 -31.69 -1.86 6.35
N GLU A 20 -31.78 -3.08 6.86
CA GLU A 20 -31.17 -3.47 8.14
C GLU A 20 -29.67 -3.65 8.01
N PHE A 21 -29.21 -4.15 6.86
CA PHE A 21 -27.80 -4.20 6.52
C PHE A 21 -27.18 -2.80 6.43
N ASP A 22 -27.88 -1.80 5.89
CA ASP A 22 -27.44 -0.40 5.92
C ASP A 22 -27.24 0.10 7.36
N LEU A 23 -28.12 -0.29 8.30
CA LEU A 23 -27.92 0.06 9.72
C LEU A 23 -26.63 -0.56 10.29
N ILE A 24 -26.28 -1.78 9.88
CA ILE A 24 -24.99 -2.41 10.22
C ILE A 24 -23.84 -1.58 9.64
N CYS A 25 -23.88 -1.24 8.35
CA CYS A 25 -22.87 -0.42 7.69
C CYS A 25 -22.69 0.94 8.38
N ARG A 26 -23.78 1.62 8.75
CA ARG A 26 -23.76 2.89 9.50
C ARG A 26 -23.24 2.74 10.92
N ALA A 27 -23.40 1.58 11.55
CA ALA A 27 -22.79 1.30 12.86
C ALA A 27 -21.30 0.96 12.73
N LEU A 28 -20.93 0.30 11.64
CA LEU A 28 -19.58 -0.13 11.32
C LEU A 28 -18.68 1.03 10.89
N PHE A 29 -19.13 1.87 9.96
CA PHE A 29 -18.30 2.93 9.37
C PHE A 29 -18.56 4.24 10.08
N ARG A 30 -17.67 4.57 11.03
CA ARG A 30 -17.71 5.80 11.80
C ARG A 30 -16.30 6.31 12.06
N ASN A 31 -16.17 7.61 12.21
CA ASN A 31 -14.93 8.20 12.69
C ASN A 31 -14.81 8.11 14.22
N ASP A 32 -13.67 8.54 14.73
CA ASP A 32 -13.32 8.56 16.15
C ASP A 32 -14.19 9.49 17.02
N ARG A 33 -15.01 10.34 16.39
CA ARG A 33 -15.99 11.24 17.03
C ARG A 33 -17.43 10.74 16.89
N GLY A 34 -17.63 9.53 16.35
CA GLY A 34 -18.95 8.93 16.15
C GLY A 34 -19.72 9.45 14.93
N LYS A 35 -19.13 10.29 14.09
CA LYS A 35 -19.72 10.70 12.80
C LYS A 35 -19.78 9.48 11.90
N ILE A 36 -20.96 9.22 11.36
CA ILE A 36 -21.21 8.11 10.43
C ILE A 36 -20.61 8.43 9.06
N TYR A 37 -19.90 7.46 8.50
CA TYR A 37 -19.60 7.39 7.08
C TYR A 37 -20.65 6.50 6.41
N GLY A 38 -21.13 6.90 5.24
CA GLY A 38 -22.03 6.07 4.44
C GLY A 38 -21.26 5.41 3.31
N LEU A 39 -21.66 4.20 2.94
CA LEU A 39 -21.40 3.69 1.59
C LEU A 39 -22.34 4.41 0.61
N GLU A 40 -21.89 4.59 -0.62
CA GLU A 40 -22.80 4.99 -1.70
C GLU A 40 -23.82 3.88 -1.95
N GLU A 41 -24.99 4.22 -2.51
CA GLU A 41 -26.09 3.27 -2.68
C GLU A 41 -25.69 2.03 -3.50
N ASP A 42 -24.92 2.23 -4.56
CA ASP A 42 -24.44 1.13 -5.41
C ASP A 42 -23.41 0.26 -4.70
N GLN A 43 -22.51 0.86 -3.91
CA GLN A 43 -21.55 0.11 -3.08
C GLN A 43 -22.27 -0.72 -2.01
N LEU A 44 -23.27 -0.14 -1.34
CA LEU A 44 -24.07 -0.85 -0.34
C LEU A 44 -24.76 -2.07 -0.95
N ARG A 45 -25.39 -1.92 -2.12
CA ARG A 45 -26.05 -3.02 -2.84
C ARG A 45 -25.07 -4.10 -3.25
N GLU A 46 -23.89 -3.72 -3.76
CA GLU A 46 -22.86 -4.69 -4.12
C GLU A 46 -22.37 -5.47 -2.89
N VAL A 47 -22.03 -4.79 -1.79
CA VAL A 47 -21.61 -5.45 -0.55
C VAL A 47 -22.71 -6.38 -0.02
N TYR A 48 -23.97 -5.93 -0.03
CA TYR A 48 -25.10 -6.76 0.37
C TYR A 48 -25.18 -8.03 -0.48
N SER A 49 -25.12 -7.91 -1.81
CA SER A 49 -25.18 -9.06 -2.73
C SER A 49 -24.01 -10.04 -2.58
N ILE A 50 -22.87 -9.61 -2.03
CA ILE A 50 -21.72 -10.49 -1.79
C ILE A 50 -22.01 -11.46 -0.63
N PHE A 51 -22.84 -11.05 0.31
CA PHE A 51 -23.19 -11.85 1.48
C PHE A 51 -24.57 -12.51 1.38
N ASP A 52 -25.44 -12.11 0.45
CA ASP A 52 -26.61 -12.87 0.01
C ASP A 52 -26.16 -14.03 -0.90
N LEU A 53 -25.64 -15.09 -0.29
CA LEU A 53 -25.02 -16.23 -0.98
C LEU A 53 -26.06 -17.08 -1.71
N LYS A 54 -27.28 -17.14 -1.19
CA LYS A 54 -28.43 -17.86 -1.77
C LYS A 54 -29.09 -17.06 -2.88
N GLY A 55 -28.87 -15.75 -2.95
CA GLY A 55 -29.42 -14.86 -3.97
C GLY A 55 -30.93 -14.69 -3.84
N ASP A 56 -31.48 -14.83 -2.63
CA ASP A 56 -32.92 -14.77 -2.38
C ASP A 56 -33.39 -13.36 -1.94
N GLY A 57 -32.46 -12.41 -1.89
CA GLY A 57 -32.70 -11.02 -1.54
C GLY A 57 -32.70 -10.76 -0.03
N ARG A 58 -32.29 -11.73 0.80
CA ARG A 58 -32.23 -11.64 2.26
C ARG A 58 -30.92 -12.26 2.75
N ILE A 59 -30.39 -11.78 3.87
CA ILE A 59 -29.23 -12.41 4.52
C ILE A 59 -29.72 -13.18 5.74
N ASP A 60 -29.63 -14.50 5.71
CA ASP A 60 -29.95 -15.35 6.86
C ASP A 60 -28.79 -15.47 7.86
N ARG A 61 -28.95 -16.33 8.87
CA ARG A 61 -27.93 -16.50 9.93
C ARG A 61 -26.63 -17.14 9.43
N GLU A 62 -26.70 -18.08 8.48
CA GLU A 62 -25.53 -18.77 7.94
C GLU A 62 -24.72 -17.80 7.06
N GLU A 63 -25.43 -17.04 6.23
CA GLU A 63 -24.85 -15.98 5.40
C GLU A 63 -24.25 -14.85 6.24
N PHE A 64 -24.96 -14.45 7.29
CA PHE A 64 -24.45 -13.45 8.23
C PHE A 64 -23.23 -13.95 8.99
N GLU A 65 -23.09 -15.25 9.25
CA GLU A 65 -21.88 -15.81 9.84
C GLU A 65 -20.66 -15.59 8.93
N VAL A 66 -20.82 -15.78 7.62
CA VAL A 66 -19.77 -15.50 6.62
C VAL A 66 -19.43 -14.01 6.61
N CYS A 67 -20.44 -13.15 6.54
CA CYS A 67 -20.28 -11.69 6.63
C CYS A 67 -19.56 -11.27 7.91
N TRP A 68 -19.95 -11.84 9.06
CA TRP A 68 -19.36 -11.55 10.35
C TRP A 68 -17.89 -11.94 10.40
N ASN A 69 -17.58 -13.18 9.99
CA ASN A 69 -16.25 -13.75 10.11
C ASN A 69 -15.26 -13.18 9.09
N LYS A 70 -15.68 -12.99 7.84
CA LYS A 70 -14.80 -12.55 6.75
C LYS A 70 -14.73 -11.02 6.61
N TRP A 71 -15.77 -10.28 7.02
CA TRP A 71 -15.85 -8.84 6.76
C TRP A 71 -15.94 -7.98 8.03
N ILE A 72 -16.99 -8.16 8.86
CA ILE A 72 -17.23 -7.28 10.02
C ILE A 72 -16.09 -7.37 11.05
N LYS A 73 -15.58 -8.58 11.34
CA LYS A 73 -14.45 -8.77 12.27
C LYS A 73 -13.20 -8.01 11.82
N ILE A 74 -12.84 -8.10 10.54
CA ILE A 74 -11.66 -7.41 10.00
C ILE A 74 -11.87 -5.90 10.02
N CYS A 75 -13.07 -5.42 9.65
CA CYS A 75 -13.42 -4.00 9.73
C CYS A 75 -13.38 -3.42 11.15
N THR A 76 -13.63 -4.24 12.18
CA THR A 76 -13.65 -3.78 13.59
C THR A 76 -12.34 -4.04 14.34
N ARG A 77 -11.54 -5.00 13.87
CA ARG A 77 -10.28 -5.43 14.51
C ARG A 77 -9.20 -5.62 13.44
N PRO A 78 -8.78 -4.53 12.77
CA PRO A 78 -7.71 -4.59 11.79
C PRO A 78 -6.43 -5.17 12.40
N LYS A 79 -5.68 -5.91 11.60
CA LYS A 79 -4.28 -6.27 11.87
C LYS A 79 -3.38 -5.37 11.05
N SER A 80 -2.70 -4.47 11.73
CA SER A 80 -2.03 -3.32 11.16
C SER A 80 -0.54 -3.57 10.92
N ALA A 81 -0.11 -3.47 9.67
CA ALA A 81 1.29 -3.45 9.29
C ALA A 81 1.70 -2.03 8.86
N PHE A 82 2.75 -1.49 9.48
CA PHE A 82 3.31 -0.19 9.11
C PHE A 82 4.55 -0.37 8.26
N LEU A 83 4.49 0.04 7.00
CA LEU A 83 5.54 -0.09 6.00
C LEU A 83 6.17 1.29 5.72
N ILE A 84 7.42 1.44 6.16
CA ILE A 84 8.23 2.65 6.00
C ILE A 84 9.17 2.42 4.82
N VAL A 85 8.92 3.15 3.73
CA VAL A 85 9.58 2.93 2.44
C VAL A 85 10.80 3.84 2.30
N ASP A 86 11.97 3.25 2.14
CA ASP A 86 13.20 3.85 1.62
C ASP A 86 13.59 5.21 2.27
N VAL A 87 13.45 5.33 3.59
CA VAL A 87 13.92 6.52 4.34
C VAL A 87 15.44 6.41 4.55
N GLN A 88 16.19 6.41 3.44
CA GLN A 88 17.63 6.19 3.35
C GLN A 88 18.40 7.49 3.07
N ASN A 89 19.70 7.49 3.36
CA ASN A 89 20.56 8.67 3.25
C ASN A 89 20.59 9.25 1.82
N ASP A 90 20.68 8.41 0.79
CA ASP A 90 20.77 8.88 -0.59
C ASP A 90 19.54 9.65 -1.05
N PHE A 91 18.35 9.32 -0.56
CA PHE A 91 17.11 10.03 -0.90
C PHE A 91 16.94 11.36 -0.15
N ILE A 92 17.69 11.59 0.93
CA ILE A 92 17.53 12.77 1.81
C ILE A 92 18.71 13.74 1.68
N THR A 93 19.94 13.27 1.76
CA THR A 93 21.15 14.11 1.72
C THR A 93 22.24 13.61 0.77
N GLY A 94 22.13 12.39 0.24
CA GLY A 94 23.13 11.79 -0.63
C GLY A 94 22.86 12.02 -2.13
N SER A 95 23.19 11.01 -2.95
CA SER A 95 23.33 11.15 -4.39
C SER A 95 22.02 11.32 -5.17
N LEU A 96 20.90 10.86 -4.61
CA LEU A 96 19.55 10.98 -5.16
C LEU A 96 18.64 11.79 -4.23
N ASN A 97 19.18 12.90 -3.72
CA ASN A 97 18.43 13.78 -2.81
C ASN A 97 17.19 14.34 -3.51
N ILE A 98 16.00 13.93 -3.06
CA ILE A 98 14.72 14.28 -3.70
C ILE A 98 14.42 15.79 -3.66
N LYS A 99 15.08 16.55 -2.78
CA LYS A 99 15.00 18.01 -2.73
C LYS A 99 15.48 18.67 -4.02
N GLN A 100 16.31 17.96 -4.79
CA GLN A 100 16.82 18.40 -6.08
C GLN A 100 15.90 17.99 -7.25
N CYS A 101 14.82 17.26 -6.99
CA CYS A 101 13.84 16.87 -8.00
C CYS A 101 12.78 17.97 -8.23
N ALA A 102 11.91 17.76 -9.23
CA ALA A 102 10.94 18.75 -9.70
C ALA A 102 9.96 19.23 -8.62
N ALA A 103 9.54 18.34 -7.71
CA ALA A 103 8.65 18.68 -6.61
C ALA A 103 9.31 19.54 -5.52
N GLN A 104 10.65 19.56 -5.45
CA GLN A 104 11.42 20.28 -4.41
C GLN A 104 11.03 19.93 -2.96
N HIS A 105 10.41 18.77 -2.77
CA HIS A 105 10.09 18.25 -1.44
C HIS A 105 11.36 17.87 -0.69
N ASP A 106 11.42 18.14 0.61
CA ASP A 106 12.56 17.75 1.44
C ASP A 106 12.30 16.37 2.07
N GLY A 107 13.12 15.39 1.70
CA GLY A 107 12.98 14.02 2.18
C GLY A 107 13.12 13.87 3.70
N SER A 108 13.80 14.80 4.38
CA SER A 108 13.96 14.75 5.85
C SER A 108 12.64 15.02 6.59
N GLU A 109 11.67 15.68 5.95
CA GLU A 109 10.39 16.05 6.57
C GLU A 109 9.52 14.85 6.94
N VAL A 110 9.79 13.66 6.38
CA VAL A 110 9.04 12.44 6.72
C VAL A 110 9.45 11.85 8.06
N ILE A 111 10.66 12.15 8.55
CA ILE A 111 11.26 11.47 9.70
C ILE A 111 10.48 11.72 10.99
N ASP A 112 10.24 12.98 11.34
CA ASP A 112 9.55 13.35 12.58
C ASP A 112 8.12 12.80 12.69
N PRO A 113 7.25 12.92 11.66
CA PRO A 113 5.91 12.33 11.75
C PRO A 113 5.95 10.80 11.76
N ILE A 114 6.87 10.14 11.05
CA ILE A 114 7.05 8.68 11.13
C ILE A 114 7.48 8.25 12.53
N ASN A 115 8.48 8.92 13.12
CA ASN A 115 8.93 8.65 14.48
C ASN A 115 7.80 8.81 15.51
N ARG A 116 6.97 9.86 15.39
CA ARG A 116 5.77 10.02 16.21
C ARG A 116 4.80 8.85 16.07
N LEU A 117 4.56 8.36 14.86
CA LEU A 117 3.68 7.20 14.66
C LEU A 117 4.26 5.96 15.34
N LEU A 118 5.55 5.68 15.17
CA LEU A 118 6.24 4.57 15.82
C LEU A 118 6.15 4.60 17.36
N GLU A 119 6.11 5.80 17.95
CA GLU A 119 6.00 5.97 19.41
C GLU A 119 4.57 5.90 19.94
N THR A 120 3.59 6.38 19.16
CA THR A 120 2.25 6.68 19.68
C THR A 120 1.16 5.72 19.19
N VAL A 121 1.45 4.93 18.15
CA VAL A 121 0.51 4.02 17.51
C VAL A 121 0.96 2.57 17.70
N PRO A 122 0.10 1.70 18.25
CA PRO A 122 0.44 0.31 18.51
C PRO A 122 0.21 -0.55 17.25
N PHE A 123 1.10 -0.43 16.26
CA PHE A 123 1.06 -1.31 15.08
C PHE A 123 1.34 -2.78 15.45
N ASP A 124 0.68 -3.73 14.79
CA ASP A 124 0.91 -5.16 15.00
C ASP A 124 2.27 -5.62 14.40
N ALA A 125 2.72 -4.96 13.33
CA ALA A 125 4.01 -5.21 12.69
C ALA A 125 4.57 -3.94 12.05
N VAL A 126 5.91 -3.80 12.04
CA VAL A 126 6.62 -2.68 11.42
C VAL A 126 7.67 -3.20 10.46
N PHE A 127 7.70 -2.61 9.26
CA PHE A 127 8.56 -2.96 8.16
C PHE A 127 9.34 -1.74 7.67
N TYR A 128 10.61 -1.92 7.36
CA TYR A 128 11.43 -0.92 6.67
C TYR A 128 11.88 -1.51 5.34
N SER A 129 11.57 -0.86 4.23
CA SER A 129 12.22 -1.22 2.97
C SER A 129 13.53 -0.46 2.80
N LEU A 130 14.46 -1.11 2.12
CA LEU A 130 15.73 -0.54 1.72
C LEU A 130 15.94 -0.84 0.24
N ASP A 131 16.10 0.21 -0.54
CA ASP A 131 16.69 0.10 -1.86
C ASP A 131 18.15 -0.35 -1.70
N TRP A 132 18.57 -1.38 -2.43
CA TRP A 132 19.80 -2.11 -2.12
C TRP A 132 20.50 -2.65 -3.37
N HIS A 133 21.02 -1.73 -4.17
CA HIS A 133 21.46 -1.99 -5.53
C HIS A 133 22.92 -2.45 -5.65
N PRO A 134 23.22 -3.52 -6.42
CA PRO A 134 24.59 -3.86 -6.75
C PRO A 134 25.26 -2.75 -7.59
N VAL A 135 26.59 -2.72 -7.60
CA VAL A 135 27.35 -1.66 -8.30
C VAL A 135 27.10 -1.60 -9.81
N ASP A 136 26.67 -2.69 -10.44
CA ASP A 136 26.40 -2.82 -11.88
C ASP A 136 24.89 -2.79 -12.22
N HIS A 137 24.05 -2.33 -11.29
CA HIS A 137 22.60 -2.28 -11.43
C HIS A 137 22.14 -1.52 -12.69
N VAL A 138 21.10 -2.06 -13.35
CA VAL A 138 20.52 -1.59 -14.62
C VAL A 138 19.95 -0.19 -14.57
N SER A 139 19.53 0.26 -13.38
CA SER A 139 18.89 1.56 -13.22
C SER A 139 19.87 2.74 -13.24
N PHE A 140 21.18 2.51 -13.09
CA PHE A 140 22.14 3.60 -13.00
C PHE A 140 22.57 4.12 -14.40
N ILE A 141 22.51 5.44 -14.58
CA ILE A 141 22.92 6.10 -15.83
C ILE A 141 24.38 5.81 -16.21
N ASP A 142 25.26 5.69 -15.22
CA ASP A 142 26.69 5.43 -15.46
C ASP A 142 26.93 3.97 -15.87
N ASN A 143 26.01 3.06 -15.57
CA ASN A 143 26.00 1.67 -16.02
C ASN A 143 25.29 1.47 -17.37
N LEU A 144 24.73 2.52 -17.98
CA LEU A 144 24.05 2.44 -19.28
C LEU A 144 24.94 1.78 -20.35
N HIS A 145 26.26 1.95 -20.26
CA HIS A 145 27.22 1.35 -21.18
C HIS A 145 27.27 -0.18 -21.13
N LEU A 146 26.89 -0.80 -20.02
CA LEU A 146 26.95 -2.25 -19.79
C LEU A 146 25.86 -3.04 -20.51
N ARG A 147 24.81 -2.37 -21.01
CA ARG A 147 23.65 -2.99 -21.65
C ARG A 147 23.36 -2.37 -23.01
N GLU A 148 22.73 -3.16 -23.88
CA GLU A 148 22.33 -2.72 -25.21
C GLU A 148 20.95 -2.07 -25.16
N VAL A 149 20.86 -0.84 -25.66
CA VAL A 149 19.59 -0.11 -25.82
C VAL A 149 18.92 -0.62 -27.10
N ASP A 150 17.65 -0.99 -27.00
CA ASP A 150 16.85 -1.48 -28.11
C ASP A 150 16.51 -0.35 -29.09
N ILE A 151 16.37 -0.69 -30.37
CA ILE A 151 16.05 0.28 -31.43
C ILE A 151 14.66 0.93 -31.26
N SER A 152 13.77 0.30 -30.50
CA SER A 152 12.46 0.86 -30.14
C SER A 152 12.52 1.92 -29.03
N SER A 153 13.67 2.08 -28.36
CA SER A 153 13.86 3.12 -27.35
C SER A 153 13.70 4.50 -27.99
N SER A 154 12.90 5.37 -27.37
CA SER A 154 12.71 6.75 -27.83
C SER A 154 13.97 7.62 -27.69
N ILE A 155 14.92 7.18 -26.86
CA ILE A 155 16.16 7.88 -26.54
C ILE A 155 17.33 6.94 -26.83
N SER A 156 18.34 7.45 -27.55
CA SER A 156 19.56 6.71 -27.83
C SER A 156 20.50 6.69 -26.62
N LYS A 157 21.43 5.74 -26.61
CA LYS A 157 22.41 5.56 -25.54
C LYS A 157 23.27 6.80 -25.30
N GLU A 158 23.63 7.53 -26.36
CA GLU A 158 24.48 8.73 -26.33
C GLU A 158 23.72 9.97 -25.88
N ALA A 159 22.43 10.03 -26.17
CA ALA A 159 21.56 11.16 -25.84
C ALA A 159 20.99 11.05 -24.42
N ALA A 160 20.93 9.85 -23.84
CA ALA A 160 20.35 9.60 -22.53
C ALA A 160 20.97 10.45 -21.42
N ARG A 161 20.10 10.93 -20.53
CA ARG A 161 20.41 11.69 -19.33
C ARG A 161 19.77 11.05 -18.11
N VAL A 162 20.18 11.52 -16.93
CA VAL A 162 19.53 11.16 -15.68
C VAL A 162 18.03 11.51 -15.79
N TYR A 163 17.19 10.60 -15.28
CA TYR A 163 15.73 10.62 -15.30
C TYR A 163 15.05 10.26 -16.63
N ASP A 164 15.80 10.11 -17.72
CA ASP A 164 15.25 9.60 -18.98
C ASP A 164 14.83 8.13 -18.84
N THR A 165 13.88 7.70 -19.68
CA THR A 165 13.51 6.29 -19.79
C THR A 165 14.05 5.72 -21.10
N VAL A 166 14.78 4.62 -20.99
CA VAL A 166 15.29 3.85 -22.13
C VAL A 166 14.65 2.47 -22.17
N THR A 167 14.66 1.84 -23.35
CA THR A 167 14.29 0.43 -23.50
C THR A 167 15.54 -0.39 -23.74
N PHE A 168 15.88 -1.31 -22.84
CA PHE A 168 16.97 -2.28 -23.01
C PHE A 168 16.51 -3.51 -23.80
N GLN A 169 17.43 -4.09 -24.56
CA GLN A 169 17.23 -5.37 -25.26
C GLN A 169 17.06 -6.52 -24.26
N GLY A 170 16.30 -7.54 -24.67
CA GLY A 170 16.11 -8.79 -23.92
C GLY A 170 14.75 -9.43 -24.21
N PRO A 171 14.56 -10.72 -23.91
CA PRO A 171 13.23 -11.33 -23.85
C PRO A 171 12.69 -11.34 -22.39
N PRO A 172 11.73 -10.48 -22.00
CA PRO A 172 11.14 -9.37 -22.75
C PRO A 172 11.98 -8.08 -22.65
N LEU A 173 11.68 -7.12 -23.54
CA LEU A 173 12.25 -5.77 -23.51
C LEU A 173 12.01 -5.15 -22.13
N LEU A 174 13.01 -4.41 -21.63
CA LEU A 174 12.95 -3.76 -20.32
C LEU A 174 12.90 -2.24 -20.50
N LYS A 175 11.78 -1.62 -20.16
CA LYS A 175 11.71 -0.17 -19.99
C LYS A 175 12.30 0.19 -18.63
N GLN A 176 13.33 1.02 -18.60
CA GLN A 176 14.02 1.42 -17.39
C GLN A 176 14.19 2.94 -17.36
N ARG A 177 13.77 3.55 -16.25
CA ARG A 177 14.09 4.94 -15.94
C ARG A 177 15.50 4.99 -15.36
N LEU A 178 16.34 5.88 -15.85
CA LEU A 178 17.74 5.98 -15.45
C LEU A 178 17.86 6.95 -14.26
N TRP A 179 18.63 6.54 -13.25
CA TRP A 179 18.84 7.28 -12.02
C TRP A 179 20.34 7.59 -11.85
N PRO A 180 20.73 8.60 -11.04
CA PRO A 180 22.10 8.64 -10.56
C PRO A 180 22.39 7.37 -9.74
N ARG A 181 23.66 7.00 -9.60
CA ARG A 181 24.03 5.90 -8.71
C ARG A 181 23.60 6.22 -7.28
N HIS A 182 22.83 5.34 -6.66
CA HIS A 182 22.26 5.53 -5.34
C HIS A 182 22.06 4.18 -4.65
N CYS A 183 21.95 4.19 -3.32
CA CYS A 183 21.62 3.06 -2.48
C CYS A 183 22.44 1.82 -2.80
N VAL A 184 23.73 2.01 -3.12
CA VAL A 184 24.64 0.92 -3.45
C VAL A 184 24.85 0.06 -2.20
N GLN A 185 24.85 -1.26 -2.37
CA GLN A 185 25.02 -2.21 -1.26
C GLN A 185 26.23 -1.86 -0.40
N ASP A 186 26.03 -1.91 0.91
CA ASP A 186 27.02 -1.64 1.95
C ASP A 186 27.61 -0.21 1.94
N SER A 187 26.98 0.72 1.20
CA SER A 187 27.37 2.14 1.21
C SER A 187 26.58 2.93 2.26
N TRP A 188 27.17 4.04 2.72
CA TRP A 188 26.48 5.01 3.58
C TRP A 188 25.15 5.49 2.98
N GLY A 189 25.10 5.68 1.66
CA GLY A 189 23.91 6.15 0.96
C GLY A 189 22.72 5.19 1.09
N ALA A 190 23.00 3.90 1.23
CA ALA A 190 21.99 2.84 1.38
C ALA A 190 21.57 2.59 2.84
N GLU A 191 22.20 3.21 3.83
CA GLU A 191 21.75 3.10 5.22
C GLU A 191 20.45 3.89 5.42
N LEU A 192 19.58 3.38 6.31
CA LEU A 192 18.45 4.16 6.82
C LEU A 192 18.97 5.43 7.48
N HIS A 193 18.24 6.54 7.33
CA HIS A 193 18.66 7.81 7.89
C HIS A 193 18.81 7.72 9.41
N LYS A 194 19.91 8.21 9.95
CA LYS A 194 20.27 8.07 11.39
C LYS A 194 19.22 8.58 12.38
N ASP A 195 18.39 9.53 11.96
CA ASP A 195 17.37 10.16 12.81
C ASP A 195 16.02 9.40 12.74
N LEU A 196 15.89 8.42 11.83
CA LEU A 196 14.75 7.51 11.79
C LEU A 196 14.88 6.50 12.93
N LYS A 197 13.85 6.39 13.76
CA LYS A 197 13.79 5.38 14.82
C LYS A 197 13.61 4.01 14.19
N ILE A 198 14.39 3.04 14.67
CA ILE A 198 14.25 1.63 14.31
C ILE A 198 13.74 0.89 15.53
N VAL A 199 12.62 0.19 15.39
CA VAL A 199 12.03 -0.62 16.47
C VAL A 199 12.65 -2.02 16.49
N ASP A 200 12.87 -2.59 17.69
CA ASP A 200 13.68 -3.81 17.87
C ASP A 200 13.20 -5.03 17.06
N ASN A 201 11.89 -5.20 16.90
CA ASN A 201 11.28 -6.33 16.19
C ASN A 201 10.90 -6.00 14.74
N ALA A 202 11.47 -4.93 14.18
CA ALA A 202 11.17 -4.54 12.81
C ALA A 202 11.73 -5.54 11.79
N ILE A 203 11.00 -5.71 10.70
CA ILE A 203 11.42 -6.52 9.57
C ILE A 203 12.01 -5.61 8.49
N LYS A 204 13.23 -5.89 8.05
CA LYS A 204 13.87 -5.18 6.95
C LYS A 204 13.65 -5.95 5.64
N ILE A 205 13.17 -5.26 4.62
CA ILE A 205 12.96 -5.81 3.28
C ILE A 205 13.91 -5.11 2.31
N TYR A 206 14.78 -5.87 1.67
CA TYR A 206 15.71 -5.35 0.66
C TYR A 206 15.10 -5.54 -0.72
N LYS A 207 15.15 -4.49 -1.55
CA LYS A 207 14.66 -4.50 -2.93
C LYS A 207 15.72 -3.96 -3.90
N GLY A 208 15.54 -4.25 -5.19
CA GLY A 208 16.47 -3.81 -6.23
C GLY A 208 17.83 -4.51 -6.19
N THR A 209 17.89 -5.71 -5.61
CA THR A 209 19.15 -6.46 -5.40
C THR A 209 19.63 -7.21 -6.64
N ASN A 210 18.79 -7.35 -7.66
CA ASN A 210 19.14 -8.02 -8.90
C ASN A 210 19.71 -6.99 -9.90
N PRO A 211 20.93 -7.17 -10.42
CA PRO A 211 21.53 -6.19 -11.32
C PRO A 211 20.74 -5.98 -12.62
N GLU A 212 19.95 -6.95 -13.06
CA GLU A 212 19.24 -6.93 -14.36
C GLU A 212 17.79 -6.42 -14.29
N VAL A 213 17.25 -6.20 -13.09
CA VAL A 213 15.87 -5.73 -12.93
C VAL A 213 15.73 -4.84 -11.71
N ASP A 214 15.16 -3.67 -11.94
CA ASP A 214 14.86 -2.70 -10.91
C ASP A 214 13.58 -3.09 -10.13
N SER A 215 13.38 -2.53 -8.94
CA SER A 215 12.27 -2.86 -8.04
C SER A 215 11.81 -1.62 -7.28
N TYR A 216 10.77 -0.95 -7.79
CA TYR A 216 10.17 0.17 -7.07
C TYR A 216 9.25 -0.30 -5.95
N SER A 217 8.42 -1.31 -6.24
CA SER A 217 7.55 -1.91 -5.24
C SER A 217 8.36 -2.71 -4.23
N VAL A 218 7.96 -2.65 -2.96
CA VAL A 218 8.49 -3.54 -1.92
C VAL A 218 7.93 -4.96 -2.07
N PHE A 219 6.89 -5.20 -2.88
CA PHE A 219 6.33 -6.55 -3.08
C PHE A 219 7.05 -7.33 -4.19
N TRP A 220 7.31 -6.69 -5.33
CA TRP A 220 7.77 -7.36 -6.54
C TRP A 220 8.84 -6.52 -7.25
N ASP A 221 9.71 -7.21 -8.00
CA ASP A 221 10.50 -6.53 -9.03
C ASP A 221 9.61 -5.92 -10.12
N ASN A 222 10.15 -4.98 -10.90
CA ASN A 222 9.39 -4.24 -11.91
C ASN A 222 8.86 -5.14 -13.06
N LYS A 223 9.34 -6.38 -13.19
CA LYS A 223 8.82 -7.37 -14.14
C LYS A 223 7.80 -8.33 -13.50
N LYS A 224 7.54 -8.22 -12.19
CA LYS A 224 6.74 -9.15 -11.39
C LYS A 224 7.21 -10.61 -11.52
N LEU A 225 8.51 -10.81 -11.70
CA LEU A 225 9.11 -12.15 -11.81
C LEU A 225 9.58 -12.67 -10.46
N THR A 226 10.11 -11.78 -9.62
CA THR A 226 10.62 -12.09 -8.29
C THR A 226 9.81 -11.35 -7.25
N GLU A 227 9.24 -12.12 -6.32
CA GLU A 227 8.63 -11.58 -5.10
C GLU A 227 9.72 -11.30 -4.05
N THR A 228 9.57 -10.22 -3.30
CA THR A 228 10.38 -10.02 -2.09
C THR A 228 9.84 -10.90 -0.95
N THR A 229 10.48 -10.85 0.21
CA THR A 229 9.96 -11.54 1.41
C THR A 229 8.75 -10.84 2.05
N LEU A 230 8.32 -9.67 1.56
CA LEU A 230 7.26 -8.88 2.20
C LEU A 230 5.93 -9.65 2.28
N SER A 231 5.48 -10.27 1.19
CA SER A 231 4.17 -10.94 1.17
C SER A 231 4.08 -12.08 2.17
N SER A 232 5.10 -12.94 2.24
CA SER A 232 5.11 -14.06 3.19
C SER A 232 5.16 -13.56 4.63
N GLN A 233 5.91 -12.48 4.90
CA GLN A 233 5.95 -11.87 6.22
C GLN A 233 4.61 -11.22 6.61
N LEU A 234 3.93 -10.51 5.69
CA LEU A 234 2.61 -9.94 5.94
C LEU A 234 1.58 -11.03 6.24
N GLN A 235 1.60 -12.13 5.48
CA GLN A 235 0.74 -13.30 5.71
C GLN A 235 1.02 -13.94 7.08
N GLU A 236 2.29 -14.13 7.45
CA GLU A 236 2.69 -14.68 8.75
C GLU A 236 2.19 -13.81 9.92
N LYS A 237 2.21 -12.49 9.76
CA LYS A 237 1.66 -11.54 10.76
C LYS A 237 0.14 -11.43 10.72
N GLY A 238 -0.53 -12.06 9.74
CA GLY A 238 -1.97 -11.97 9.54
C GLY A 238 -2.43 -10.55 9.25
N ALA A 239 -1.59 -9.75 8.58
CA ALA A 239 -1.88 -8.35 8.28
C ALA A 239 -3.13 -8.24 7.39
N THR A 240 -4.03 -7.33 7.74
CA THR A 240 -5.22 -6.99 6.95
C THR A 240 -5.14 -5.57 6.37
N ASP A 241 -4.35 -4.71 7.03
CA ASP A 241 -4.25 -3.29 6.74
C ASP A 241 -2.78 -2.90 6.60
N ILE A 242 -2.41 -2.34 5.46
CA ILE A 242 -1.05 -1.86 5.19
C ILE A 242 -1.07 -0.34 5.22
N TYR A 243 -0.37 0.22 6.19
CA TYR A 243 -0.11 1.65 6.31
C TYR A 243 1.23 1.95 5.68
N ILE A 244 1.26 2.77 4.63
CA ILE A 244 2.44 3.00 3.80
C ILE A 244 2.85 4.47 3.90
N CYS A 245 4.15 4.72 4.04
CA CYS A 245 4.73 6.05 3.99
C CYS A 245 6.20 6.00 3.56
N GLY A 246 6.86 7.15 3.45
CA GLY A 246 8.29 7.24 3.16
C GLY A 246 8.58 7.90 1.82
N LEU A 247 9.60 7.41 1.12
CA LEU A 247 10.17 8.04 -0.07
C LEU A 247 10.28 7.03 -1.24
N ALA A 248 10.18 7.43 -2.51
CA ALA A 248 9.49 8.62 -2.99
C ALA A 248 7.98 8.32 -3.20
N TYR A 249 7.12 9.28 -2.86
CA TYR A 249 5.66 9.21 -2.91
C TYR A 249 5.14 8.62 -4.23
N ASP A 250 5.59 9.17 -5.35
CA ASP A 250 5.19 8.88 -6.72
C ASP A 250 6.01 7.77 -7.39
N VAL A 251 6.94 7.17 -6.66
CA VAL A 251 7.79 6.06 -7.14
C VAL A 251 7.60 4.85 -6.22
N CYS A 252 8.52 4.60 -5.28
CA CYS A 252 8.50 3.39 -4.45
C CYS A 252 7.26 3.29 -3.57
N VAL A 253 6.85 4.39 -2.93
CA VAL A 253 5.66 4.43 -2.07
C VAL A 253 4.39 4.15 -2.89
N GLY A 254 4.23 4.83 -4.03
CA GLY A 254 3.09 4.67 -4.93
C GLY A 254 3.00 3.27 -5.52
N ALA A 255 4.11 2.76 -6.06
CA ALA A 255 4.19 1.40 -6.59
C ALA A 255 3.82 0.35 -5.54
N THR A 256 4.35 0.51 -4.32
CA THR A 256 4.06 -0.37 -3.19
C THR A 256 2.59 -0.31 -2.77
N ALA A 257 1.99 0.88 -2.76
CA ALA A 257 0.56 1.03 -2.46
C ALA A 257 -0.33 0.36 -3.50
N VAL A 258 0.00 0.50 -4.79
CA VAL A 258 -0.74 -0.15 -5.88
C VAL A 258 -0.62 -1.68 -5.81
N ASP A 259 0.58 -2.21 -5.52
CA ASP A 259 0.76 -3.65 -5.35
C ASP A 259 0.09 -4.20 -4.10
N ALA A 260 0.07 -3.45 -2.98
CA ALA A 260 -0.69 -3.83 -1.78
C ALA A 260 -2.20 -3.93 -2.09
N LEU A 261 -2.76 -2.96 -2.81
CA LEU A 261 -4.15 -2.95 -3.26
C LEU A 261 -4.45 -4.11 -4.22
N THR A 262 -3.55 -4.39 -5.15
CA THR A 262 -3.68 -5.50 -6.10
C THR A 262 -3.58 -6.85 -5.41
N SER A 263 -2.79 -6.94 -4.33
CA SER A 263 -2.63 -8.14 -3.50
C SER A 263 -3.78 -8.35 -2.49
N GLY A 264 -4.83 -7.53 -2.57
CA GLY A 264 -6.05 -7.69 -1.77
C GLY A 264 -6.00 -7.05 -0.38
N TYR A 265 -4.93 -6.32 -0.02
CA TYR A 265 -4.84 -5.65 1.27
C TYR A 265 -5.65 -4.35 1.30
N ARG A 266 -6.20 -4.03 2.47
CA ARG A 266 -6.73 -2.70 2.76
C ARG A 266 -5.55 -1.76 2.89
N THR A 267 -5.45 -0.76 2.03
CA THR A 267 -4.24 0.04 1.90
C THR A 267 -4.49 1.48 2.27
N ILE A 268 -3.63 2.01 3.15
CA ILE A 268 -3.69 3.35 3.70
C ILE A 268 -2.37 4.04 3.39
N LEU A 269 -2.40 5.11 2.61
CA LEU A 269 -1.24 5.93 2.32
C LEU A 269 -1.23 7.15 3.25
N ILE A 270 -0.11 7.38 3.95
CA ILE A 270 0.02 8.47 4.93
C ILE A 270 0.70 9.66 4.26
N ASP A 271 -0.08 10.68 3.91
CA ASP A 271 0.31 11.80 3.03
C ASP A 271 1.43 12.66 3.64
N ASP A 272 1.25 13.11 4.88
CA ASP A 272 2.22 13.95 5.60
C ASP A 272 3.51 13.21 6.01
N CYS A 273 3.47 11.87 6.04
CA CYS A 273 4.65 11.00 6.22
C CYS A 273 5.33 10.62 4.89
N SER A 274 4.95 11.23 3.77
CA SER A 274 5.50 10.89 2.45
C SER A 274 5.95 12.12 1.68
N ARG A 275 7.03 11.99 0.90
CA ARG A 275 7.53 13.04 -0.01
C ARG A 275 7.97 12.40 -1.32
N GLY A 276 7.87 13.14 -2.43
CA GLY A 276 8.02 12.60 -3.78
C GLY A 276 8.90 13.47 -4.66
N VAL A 277 9.06 13.05 -5.91
CA VAL A 277 10.00 13.66 -6.87
C VAL A 277 9.31 14.57 -7.87
N ASP A 278 8.04 14.33 -8.21
CA ASP A 278 7.27 15.16 -9.15
C ASP A 278 5.82 15.39 -8.67
N LEU A 279 5.35 16.65 -8.72
CA LEU A 279 4.01 17.00 -8.23
C LEU A 279 2.88 16.40 -9.07
N VAL A 280 3.05 16.29 -10.37
CA VAL A 280 2.02 15.73 -11.26
C VAL A 280 1.90 14.23 -11.04
N ASP A 281 3.02 13.53 -10.90
CA ASP A 281 3.02 12.09 -10.64
C ASP A 281 2.59 11.74 -9.21
N ILE A 282 2.83 12.64 -8.23
CA ILE A 282 2.22 12.53 -6.89
C ILE A 282 0.70 12.55 -6.99
N GLU A 283 0.11 13.55 -7.66
CA GLU A 283 -1.35 13.65 -7.77
C GLU A 283 -1.96 12.49 -8.57
N LYS A 284 -1.27 11.99 -9.61
CA LYS A 284 -1.68 10.75 -10.29
C LYS A 284 -1.68 9.56 -9.34
N THR A 285 -0.62 9.41 -8.54
CA THR A 285 -0.52 8.33 -7.55
C THR A 285 -1.67 8.41 -6.55
N LYS A 286 -2.00 9.61 -6.06
CA LYS A 286 -3.16 9.84 -5.18
C LYS A 286 -4.45 9.38 -5.84
N ALA A 287 -4.69 9.80 -7.07
CA ALA A 287 -5.88 9.42 -7.84
C ALA A 287 -5.96 7.89 -8.04
N THR A 288 -4.84 7.23 -8.34
CA THR A 288 -4.79 5.76 -8.50
C THR A 288 -5.13 5.03 -7.20
N VAL A 289 -4.55 5.46 -6.08
CA VAL A 289 -4.83 4.85 -4.76
C VAL A 289 -6.30 5.00 -4.41
N ILE A 290 -6.86 6.21 -4.53
CA ILE A 290 -8.27 6.49 -4.23
C ILE A 290 -9.20 5.70 -5.18
N GLY A 291 -8.93 5.75 -6.48
CA GLY A 291 -9.72 5.04 -7.50
C GLY A 291 -9.70 3.52 -7.35
N SER A 292 -8.74 2.98 -6.61
CA SER A 292 -8.60 1.56 -6.31
C SER A 292 -9.12 1.19 -4.91
N ASN A 293 -9.88 2.08 -4.27
CA ASN A 293 -10.44 1.95 -2.91
C ASN A 293 -9.39 1.92 -1.78
N GLY A 294 -8.20 2.46 -2.04
CA GLY A 294 -7.26 2.84 -0.99
C GLY A 294 -7.66 4.18 -0.35
N VAL A 295 -7.15 4.44 0.85
CA VAL A 295 -7.43 5.69 1.57
C VAL A 295 -6.14 6.47 1.77
N ILE A 296 -6.22 7.79 1.59
CA ILE A 296 -5.13 8.72 1.89
C ILE A 296 -5.49 9.51 3.14
N VAL A 297 -4.62 9.49 4.13
CA VAL A 297 -4.83 10.16 5.43
C VAL A 297 -3.60 10.92 5.87
N ASN A 298 -3.77 11.79 6.87
CA ASN A 298 -2.64 12.35 7.61
C ASN A 298 -2.36 11.49 8.85
N SER A 299 -1.12 11.55 9.33
CA SER A 299 -0.60 10.84 10.51
C SER A 299 -1.50 10.99 11.75
N SER A 300 -2.11 12.16 11.93
CA SER A 300 -3.06 12.46 13.01
C SER A 300 -4.28 11.53 13.08
N GLN A 301 -4.66 10.89 11.97
CA GLN A 301 -5.84 10.02 11.87
C GLN A 301 -5.49 8.54 12.10
N VAL A 302 -4.21 8.16 11.92
CA VAL A 302 -3.74 6.78 11.86
C VAL A 302 -4.04 6.02 13.16
N LYS A 303 -3.80 6.66 14.32
CA LYS A 303 -4.03 6.01 15.63
C LYS A 303 -5.46 5.50 15.78
N ALA A 304 -6.44 6.33 15.45
CA ALA A 304 -7.84 5.95 15.57
C ALA A 304 -8.21 4.82 14.61
N MET A 305 -7.61 4.78 13.42
CA MET A 305 -7.83 3.72 12.45
C MET A 305 -7.24 2.38 12.91
N VAL A 306 -6.00 2.38 13.40
CA VAL A 306 -5.33 1.19 13.97
C VAL A 306 -6.10 0.64 15.17
N GLU A 307 -6.62 1.51 16.03
CA GLU A 307 -7.45 1.10 17.18
C GLU A 307 -8.89 0.69 16.81
N GLY A 308 -9.26 0.71 15.53
CA GLY A 308 -10.61 0.37 15.05
C GLY A 308 -11.70 1.40 15.41
N ARG A 309 -11.31 2.60 15.85
CA ARG A 309 -12.22 3.70 16.22
C ARG A 309 -12.61 4.57 15.02
N ASP A 310 -11.74 4.67 14.02
CA ASP A 310 -12.02 5.30 12.72
C ASP A 310 -12.04 4.22 11.62
N ARG A 311 -13.24 3.89 11.13
CA ARG A 311 -13.50 2.78 10.21
C ARG A 311 -13.97 3.32 8.87
N ARG A 312 -13.06 3.35 7.90
CA ARG A 312 -13.30 3.95 6.59
C ARG A 312 -14.11 3.02 5.67
N PRO A 313 -15.23 3.50 5.08
CA PRO A 313 -16.08 2.66 4.24
C PRO A 313 -15.35 2.15 3.00
N GLU A 314 -14.42 2.90 2.44
CA GLU A 314 -13.63 2.53 1.25
C GLU A 314 -12.82 1.25 1.50
N LEU A 315 -12.20 1.14 2.68
CA LEU A 315 -11.44 -0.05 3.09
C LEU A 315 -12.37 -1.24 3.34
N GLY A 316 -13.56 -1.00 3.89
CA GLY A 316 -14.58 -2.03 4.04
C GLY A 316 -15.08 -2.52 2.68
N TYR A 317 -15.35 -1.62 1.75
CA TYR A 317 -15.78 -1.94 0.40
C TYR A 317 -14.71 -2.73 -0.36
N LYS A 318 -13.45 -2.29 -0.32
CA LYS A 318 -12.30 -3.02 -0.88
C LYS A 318 -12.23 -4.46 -0.38
N LEU A 319 -12.40 -4.66 0.93
CA LEU A 319 -12.39 -5.99 1.52
C LEU A 319 -13.56 -6.86 1.03
N ALA A 320 -14.75 -6.29 0.88
CA ALA A 320 -15.89 -7.03 0.34
C ALA A 320 -15.62 -7.51 -1.10
N LEU A 321 -15.09 -6.63 -1.97
CA LEU A 321 -14.70 -6.98 -3.33
C LEU A 321 -13.64 -8.10 -3.36
N GLU A 322 -12.67 -8.06 -2.44
CA GLU A 322 -11.66 -9.12 -2.32
C GLU A 322 -12.27 -10.45 -1.87
N ILE A 323 -13.21 -10.43 -0.93
CA ILE A 323 -13.94 -11.64 -0.50
C ILE A 323 -14.70 -12.25 -1.68
N LYS A 324 -15.41 -11.44 -2.47
CA LYS A 324 -16.10 -11.86 -3.70
C LYS A 324 -15.12 -12.51 -4.68
N HIS A 325 -13.95 -11.90 -4.87
CA HIS A 325 -12.92 -12.44 -5.76
C HIS A 325 -12.44 -13.82 -5.30
N LYS A 326 -12.11 -13.99 -4.02
CA LYS A 326 -11.66 -15.27 -3.46
C LYS A 326 -12.74 -16.35 -3.50
N MET A 327 -13.99 -16.00 -3.20
CA MET A 327 -15.13 -16.92 -3.32
C MET A 327 -15.29 -17.44 -4.76
N ASN A 328 -15.06 -16.60 -5.77
CA ASN A 328 -15.13 -17.02 -7.18
C ASN A 328 -13.97 -17.92 -7.61
N LEU A 329 -12.81 -17.85 -6.94
CA LEU A 329 -11.65 -18.69 -7.22
C LEU A 329 -11.72 -20.06 -6.53
N GLY A 330 -12.62 -20.24 -5.54
CA GLY A 330 -12.74 -21.47 -4.77
C GLY A 330 -11.65 -21.63 -3.69
N ASP A 331 -10.93 -20.56 -3.37
CA ASP A 331 -9.95 -20.52 -2.28
C ASP A 331 -10.71 -20.31 -0.95
N GLU A 332 -11.06 -21.43 -0.28
CA GLU A 332 -11.69 -21.42 1.07
C GLU A 332 -10.68 -21.48 2.22
#